data_AF-U5D2W3-F1
#
_entry.id   AF-U5D2W3-F1
#
_cell.length_a   1.000
_cell.length_b   1.000
_cell.length_c   1.000
_cell.angle_alpha   90.00
_cell.angle_beta   90.00
_cell.angle_gamma   90.00
#
_symmetry.space_group_name_H-M   'P 1'
#
loop_
_entity.id
_entity.type
_entity.pdbx_description
1 polymer ?
#
loop_
_entity_poly.entity_id
_entity_poly.type
_entity_poly.pdbx_seq_one_letter_code
_entity_poly.pdbx_strand_id
1 'polypeptide(L)'
;MELNNLEDFKLESIPDGLPPDHGRTQDAAGLIDATMKNFFSPFRDLVSKLNDSIQVPPLTCIISDLNFTQVVAEELRIARICLWVTSSAAFWGFLHYSELIKRGIVPFKRLSPSLAHTFSHYNTNYSILVTRNALQNPYPKQNCK
;
A
#
# COMPACT_ATOMS: atom_id res chain seq x y z
N MET A 1 -0.76 18.27 15.59
CA MET A 1 0.37 18.64 14.73
C MET A 1 -0.25 19.31 13.51
N GLU A 2 -0.06 20.61 13.33
CA GLU A 2 -0.63 21.34 12.19
C GLU A 2 0.33 21.22 11.00
N LEU A 3 -0.04 20.45 9.97
CA LEU A 3 0.77 20.29 8.76
C LEU A 3 0.75 21.55 7.87
N ASN A 4 -0.21 22.44 8.06
CA ASN A 4 -0.44 23.61 7.18
C ASN A 4 0.67 24.68 7.28
N ASN A 5 1.54 24.59 8.29
CA ASN A 5 2.61 25.56 8.55
C ASN A 5 4.00 25.00 8.20
N LEU A 6 4.08 23.83 7.55
CA LEU A 6 5.33 23.26 7.09
C LEU A 6 5.50 23.55 5.60
N GLU A 7 6.53 24.32 5.23
CA GLU A 7 6.80 24.72 3.84
C GLU A 7 7.07 23.51 2.92
N ASP A 8 7.57 22.41 3.49
CA ASP A 8 7.92 21.18 2.76
C ASP A 8 6.75 20.19 2.62
N PHE A 9 5.58 20.48 3.19
CA PHE A 9 4.42 19.58 3.15
C PHE A 9 3.26 20.18 2.38
N LYS A 10 2.78 19.44 1.38
CA LYS A 10 1.58 19.78 0.61
C LYS A 10 0.56 18.67 0.74
N LEU A 11 -0.66 19.04 1.12
CA LEU A 11 -1.79 18.13 1.13
C LEU A 11 -2.53 18.21 -0.20
N GLU A 12 -2.74 17.05 -0.81
CA GLU A 12 -3.52 16.86 -2.02
C GLU A 12 -4.67 15.90 -1.71
N SER A 13 -5.80 16.06 -2.38
CA SER A 13 -6.98 15.21 -2.20
C SER A 13 -7.32 14.49 -3.49
N ILE A 14 -7.69 13.21 -3.36
CA ILE A 14 -8.21 12.39 -4.47
C ILE A 14 -9.66 11.99 -4.16
N PRO A 15 -10.56 12.01 -5.17
CA PRO A 15 -11.95 11.64 -4.97
C PRO A 15 -12.11 10.14 -4.75
N ASP A 16 -13.02 9.76 -3.84
CA ASP A 16 -13.33 8.36 -3.55
C ASP A 16 -14.36 7.72 -4.50
N GLY A 17 -14.98 8.53 -5.35
CA GLY A 17 -16.01 8.10 -6.30
C GLY A 17 -17.35 7.76 -5.65
N LEU A 18 -17.54 8.05 -4.35
CA LEU A 18 -18.81 7.84 -3.66
C LEU A 18 -19.69 9.08 -3.73
N PRO A 19 -21.02 8.91 -3.80
CA PRO A 19 -21.93 10.04 -3.81
C PRO A 19 -21.85 10.82 -2.47
N PRO A 20 -22.19 12.12 -2.47
CA PRO A 20 -22.07 12.96 -1.27
C PRO A 20 -22.86 12.43 -0.06
N ASP A 21 -23.99 11.78 -0.30
CA ASP A 21 -24.96 11.29 0.69
C ASP A 21 -24.70 9.85 1.19
N HIS A 22 -23.64 9.18 0.71
CA HIS A 22 -23.35 7.77 1.06
C HIS A 22 -23.21 7.49 2.57
N GLY A 23 -22.80 8.49 3.37
CA GLY A 23 -22.54 8.27 4.80
C GLY A 23 -21.23 7.50 5.04
N ARG A 24 -20.10 8.04 4.55
CA ARG A 24 -18.74 7.47 4.62
C ARG A 24 -18.32 6.92 6.00
N THR A 25 -18.78 7.55 7.08
CA THR A 25 -18.47 7.14 8.47
C THR A 25 -19.34 6.00 8.98
N GLN A 26 -20.48 5.74 8.32
CA GLN A 26 -21.45 4.72 8.71
C GLN A 26 -21.23 3.40 7.96
N ASP A 27 -20.69 3.47 6.74
CA ASP A 27 -20.33 2.30 5.93
C ASP A 27 -18.83 2.26 5.61
N ALA A 28 -18.05 1.85 6.61
CA ALA A 28 -16.60 1.69 6.44
C ALA A 28 -16.25 0.63 5.37
N ALA A 29 -17.07 -0.41 5.20
CA ALA A 29 -16.82 -1.46 4.22
C ALA A 29 -17.04 -0.95 2.78
N GLY A 30 -18.12 -0.22 2.54
CA GLY A 30 -18.39 0.45 1.27
C GLY A 30 -17.32 1.48 0.91
N LEU A 31 -16.84 2.24 1.90
CA LEU A 31 -15.75 3.19 1.70
C LEU A 31 -14.44 2.50 1.26
N ILE A 32 -14.09 1.38 1.90
CA ILE A 32 -12.90 0.60 1.54
C ILE A 32 -13.04 0.03 0.12
N ASP A 33 -14.19 -0.54 -0.21
CA ASP A 33 -14.45 -1.11 -1.54
C ASP A 33 -14.37 -0.04 -2.65
N ALA A 34 -15.01 1.12 -2.43
CA ALA A 34 -14.93 2.24 -3.36
C ALA A 34 -13.50 2.76 -3.53
N THR A 35 -12.77 2.88 -2.42
CA THR A 35 -11.36 3.27 -2.44
C THR A 35 -10.53 2.34 -3.31
N MET A 36 -10.68 1.03 -3.13
CA MET A 36 -9.94 0.01 -3.89
C MET A 36 -10.28 0.02 -5.39
N LYS A 37 -11.51 0.37 -5.75
CA LYS A 37 -11.96 0.43 -7.15
C LYS A 37 -11.59 1.73 -7.85
N ASN A 38 -11.68 2.85 -7.13
CA ASN A 38 -11.68 4.17 -7.75
C ASN A 38 -10.36 4.92 -7.60
N PHE A 39 -9.50 4.60 -6.63
CA PHE A 39 -8.31 5.43 -6.35
C PHE A 39 -7.18 5.28 -7.37
N PHE A 40 -7.13 4.18 -8.14
CA PHE A 40 -5.99 3.92 -9.03
C PHE A 40 -5.77 5.06 -10.04
N SER A 41 -6.79 5.45 -10.81
CA SER A 41 -6.66 6.49 -11.84
C SER A 41 -6.35 7.87 -11.23
N PRO A 42 -7.14 8.37 -10.26
CA PRO A 42 -6.86 9.67 -9.65
C PRO A 42 -5.49 9.75 -8.98
N PHE A 43 -5.03 8.66 -8.35
CA PHE A 43 -3.70 8.61 -7.76
C PHE A 43 -2.60 8.67 -8.83
N ARG A 44 -2.72 7.87 -9.91
CA ARG A 44 -1.78 7.91 -11.03
C ARG A 44 -1.68 9.29 -11.65
N ASP A 45 -2.83 9.93 -11.89
CA ASP A 45 -2.90 11.25 -12.50
C ASP A 45 -2.29 12.32 -11.57
N LEU A 46 -2.52 12.21 -10.26
CA LEU A 46 -1.90 13.07 -9.26
C LEU A 46 -0.37 12.92 -9.24
N VAL A 47 0.14 11.69 -9.21
CA VAL A 47 1.59 11.42 -9.22
C VAL A 47 2.23 11.97 -10.50
N SER A 48 1.61 11.76 -11.67
CA SER A 48 2.10 12.31 -12.94
C SER A 48 2.14 13.84 -12.89
N LYS A 49 1.05 14.48 -12.47
CA LYS A 49 0.96 15.95 -12.36
C LYS A 49 2.03 16.51 -11.43
N LEU A 50 2.28 15.86 -10.29
CA LEU A 50 3.30 16.28 -9.34
C LEU A 50 4.71 16.11 -9.90
N ASN A 51 4.95 15.01 -10.62
CA ASN A 51 6.25 14.74 -11.22
C ASN A 51 6.60 15.69 -12.39
N ASP A 52 5.58 16.17 -13.11
CA ASP A 52 5.73 17.11 -14.23
C ASP A 52 5.68 18.59 -13.78
N SER A 53 5.45 18.86 -12.50
CA SER A 53 5.34 20.21 -11.96
C SER A 53 6.70 20.90 -11.91
N ILE A 54 6.76 22.14 -12.39
CA ILE A 54 7.98 22.98 -12.32
C ILE A 54 8.15 23.59 -10.91
N GLN A 55 7.08 23.60 -10.10
CA GLN A 55 7.06 24.25 -8.79
C GLN A 55 7.68 23.38 -7.69
N VAL A 56 7.75 22.06 -7.90
CA VAL A 56 8.29 21.10 -6.91
C VAL A 56 9.33 20.23 -7.58
N PRO A 57 10.35 19.74 -6.85
CA PRO A 57 11.28 18.76 -7.39
C PRO A 57 10.55 17.50 -7.86
N PRO A 58 11.08 16.79 -8.88
CA PRO A 58 10.54 15.50 -9.31
C PRO A 58 10.39 14.51 -8.16
N LEU A 59 9.37 13.67 -8.24
CA LEU A 59 9.10 12.68 -7.21
C LEU A 59 10.18 11.59 -7.22
N THR A 60 10.83 11.39 -6.08
CA THR A 60 11.89 10.38 -5.93
C THR A 60 11.38 9.08 -5.33
N CYS A 61 10.31 9.14 -4.53
CA CYS A 61 9.78 8.00 -3.80
C CYS A 61 8.29 8.18 -3.48
N ILE A 62 7.54 7.08 -3.53
CA ILE A 62 6.16 6.96 -3.05
C ILE A 62 6.17 6.13 -1.76
N ILE A 63 5.58 6.66 -0.69
CA ILE A 63 5.34 5.91 0.55
C ILE A 63 3.84 5.66 0.66
N SER A 64 3.43 4.39 0.73
CA SER A 64 2.01 4.02 0.65
C SER A 64 1.72 2.68 1.30
N ASP A 65 0.52 2.52 1.86
CA ASP A 65 -0.02 1.26 2.39
C ASP A 65 -0.97 0.53 1.42
N LEU A 66 -1.32 1.16 0.29
CA LEU A 66 -2.22 0.61 -0.73
C LEU A 66 -1.44 -0.11 -1.84
N ASN A 67 -1.83 -1.34 -2.18
CA ASN A 67 -1.09 -2.18 -3.14
C ASN A 67 -1.01 -1.63 -4.56
N PHE A 68 -2.08 -1.02 -5.06
CA PHE A 68 -2.16 -0.57 -6.46
C PHE A 68 -1.09 0.49 -6.80
N THR A 69 -0.58 1.19 -5.79
CA THR A 69 0.48 2.19 -5.92
C THR A 69 1.80 1.57 -6.40
N GLN A 70 2.01 0.26 -6.22
CA GLN A 70 3.15 -0.46 -6.80
C GLN A 70 3.14 -0.37 -8.33
N VAL A 71 1.98 -0.59 -8.94
CA VAL A 71 1.82 -0.54 -10.39
C VAL A 71 2.09 0.87 -10.90
N VAL A 72 1.56 1.89 -10.22
CA VAL A 72 1.80 3.30 -10.58
C VAL A 72 3.29 3.66 -10.45
N ALA A 73 3.96 3.20 -9.39
CA ALA A 73 5.38 3.42 -9.17
C ALA A 73 6.23 2.78 -10.28
N GLU A 74 5.90 1.56 -10.70
CA GLU A 74 6.56 0.88 -11.81
C GLU A 74 6.34 1.58 -13.15
N GLU A 75 5.11 1.98 -13.45
CA GLU A 75 4.76 2.71 -14.68
C GLU A 75 5.53 4.02 -14.81
N LEU A 76 5.65 4.76 -13.71
CA LEU A 76 6.29 6.07 -13.68
C LEU A 76 7.78 6.01 -13.32
N ARG A 77 8.32 4.81 -13.09
CA ARG A 77 9.72 4.55 -12.68
C ARG A 77 10.15 5.31 -11.42
N ILE A 78 9.25 5.39 -10.44
CA ILE A 78 9.48 6.02 -9.13
C ILE A 78 9.70 4.91 -8.09
N ALA A 79 10.60 5.10 -7.13
CA ALA A 79 10.78 4.14 -6.05
C ALA A 79 9.52 4.06 -5.17
N ARG A 80 9.22 2.88 -4.60
CA ARG A 80 8.11 2.74 -3.64
C ARG A 80 8.55 2.06 -2.36
N ILE A 81 8.13 2.64 -1.23
CA ILE A 81 8.21 2.03 0.09
C ILE A 81 6.78 1.65 0.52
N CYS A 82 6.55 0.36 0.71
CA CYS A 82 5.29 -0.14 1.24
C CYS A 82 5.26 0.07 2.76
N LEU A 83 4.27 0.80 3.26
CA LEU A 83 4.06 1.02 4.69
C LEU A 83 3.00 0.05 5.22
N TRP A 84 3.33 -0.70 6.26
CA TRP A 84 2.36 -1.54 6.96
C TRP A 84 1.91 -0.83 8.22
N VAL A 85 0.67 -0.33 8.23
CA VAL A 85 0.12 0.48 9.33
C VAL A 85 -0.45 -0.34 10.49
N THR A 86 -0.49 -1.66 10.38
CA THR A 86 -1.02 -2.54 11.44
C THR A 86 0.11 -3.16 12.29
N SER A 87 -0.24 -3.95 13.30
CA SER A 87 0.76 -4.54 14.19
C SER A 87 1.69 -5.54 13.47
N SER A 88 2.90 -5.73 14.01
CA SER A 88 3.84 -6.75 13.53
C SER A 88 3.25 -8.16 13.64
N ALA A 89 2.46 -8.45 14.68
CA ALA A 89 1.75 -9.71 14.82
C ALA A 89 0.71 -9.93 13.71
N ALA A 90 -0.04 -8.88 13.34
CA ALA A 90 -1.00 -8.94 12.23
C ALA A 90 -0.28 -9.12 10.89
N PHE A 91 0.86 -8.44 10.68
CA PHE A 91 1.70 -8.65 9.49
C PHE A 91 2.14 -10.11 9.38
N TRP A 92 2.61 -10.70 10.49
CA TRP A 92 3.04 -12.09 10.50
C TRP A 92 1.90 -13.06 10.15
N GLY A 93 0.69 -12.80 10.68
CA GLY A 93 -0.51 -13.54 10.31
C GLY A 93 -0.84 -13.42 8.82
N PHE A 94 -0.66 -12.23 8.25
CA PHE A 94 -0.87 -11.97 6.82
C PHE A 94 0.11 -12.74 5.94
N LEU A 95 1.41 -12.75 6.30
CA LEU A 95 2.45 -13.51 5.58
C LEU A 95 2.16 -15.02 5.51
N HIS A 96 1.53 -15.55 6.56
CA HIS A 96 1.21 -16.96 6.65
C HIS A 96 -0.24 -17.29 6.25
N TYR A 97 -1.01 -16.33 5.75
CA TYR A 97 -2.44 -16.51 5.49
C TYR A 97 -2.74 -17.70 4.57
N SER A 98 -1.98 -17.86 3.48
CA SER A 98 -2.08 -19.02 2.58
C SER A 98 -1.88 -20.35 3.29
N GLU A 99 -0.93 -20.41 4.23
CA GLU A 99 -0.64 -21.61 5.00
C GLU A 99 -1.72 -21.89 6.05
N LEU A 100 -2.26 -20.83 6.68
CA LEU A 100 -3.38 -20.93 7.60
C LEU A 100 -4.63 -21.48 6.90
N ILE A 101 -4.89 -21.11 5.64
CA ILE A 101 -5.97 -21.69 4.82
C ILE A 101 -5.68 -23.17 4.56
N LYS A 102 -4.48 -23.51 4.08
CA LYS A 102 -4.10 -24.90 3.78
C LYS A 102 -4.25 -25.84 4.99
N ARG A 103 -3.99 -25.32 6.19
CA ARG A 103 -4.13 -26.07 7.46
C ARG A 103 -5.56 -26.06 8.02
N GLY A 104 -6.52 -25.40 7.36
CA GLY A 104 -7.90 -25.30 7.82
C GLY A 104 -8.09 -24.47 9.09
N ILE A 105 -7.13 -23.59 9.42
CA ILE A 105 -7.19 -22.73 10.60
C ILE A 105 -8.11 -21.53 10.35
N VAL A 106 -8.16 -21.05 9.10
CA VAL A 106 -9.05 -19.97 8.64
C VAL A 106 -9.94 -20.46 7.48
N PRO A 107 -11.15 -19.88 7.30
CA PRO A 107 -11.75 -18.79 8.08
C PRO A 107 -12.22 -19.25 9.46
N PHE A 108 -12.05 -18.38 10.48
CA PHE A 108 -12.64 -18.64 11.80
C PHE A 108 -14.17 -18.68 11.67
N LYS A 109 -14.83 -19.56 12.44
CA LYS A 109 -16.30 -19.74 12.46
C LYS A 109 -17.12 -18.45 12.75
N ARG A 110 -16.47 -17.29 12.98
CA ARG A 110 -17.06 -15.99 13.35
C ARG A 110 -16.67 -14.81 12.44
N LEU A 111 -15.88 -15.00 11.39
CA LEU A 111 -15.63 -13.91 10.45
C LEU A 111 -16.82 -13.74 9.51
N SER A 112 -17.33 -12.51 9.37
CA SER A 112 -18.37 -12.22 8.39
C SER A 112 -17.86 -12.54 6.97
N PRO A 113 -18.73 -13.00 6.06
CA PRO A 113 -18.35 -13.31 4.67
C PRO A 113 -17.67 -12.13 3.94
N SER A 114 -18.03 -10.90 4.32
CA SER A 114 -17.47 -9.67 3.74
C SER A 114 -15.98 -9.48 4.01
N LEU A 115 -15.50 -9.77 5.23
CA LEU A 115 -14.06 -9.66 5.54
C LEU A 115 -13.24 -10.77 4.89
N ALA A 116 -13.79 -11.99 4.81
CA ALA A 116 -13.09 -13.12 4.19
C ALA A 116 -12.83 -12.89 2.69
N HIS A 117 -13.79 -12.28 1.98
CA HIS A 117 -13.64 -11.96 0.56
C HIS A 117 -12.57 -10.90 0.32
N THR A 118 -12.50 -9.87 1.17
CA THR A 118 -11.46 -8.85 1.13
C THR A 118 -10.08 -9.48 1.25
N PHE A 119 -9.80 -10.27 2.30
CA PHE A 119 -8.48 -10.91 2.48
C PHE A 119 -8.07 -11.85 1.34
N SER A 120 -9.03 -12.53 0.70
CA SER A 120 -8.73 -13.43 -0.43
C SER A 120 -8.21 -12.70 -1.66
N HIS A 121 -8.66 -11.47 -1.94
CA HIS A 121 -8.19 -10.68 -3.09
C HIS A 121 -6.85 -9.98 -2.85
N TYR A 122 -6.44 -9.81 -1.58
CA TYR A 122 -5.09 -9.34 -1.27
C TYR A 122 -4.02 -10.40 -1.60
N ASN A 123 -4.37 -11.70 -1.63
CA ASN A 123 -3.37 -12.76 -1.59
C ASN A 123 -2.79 -13.20 -2.94
N THR A 124 -3.09 -12.52 -4.06
CA THR A 124 -2.70 -13.06 -5.37
C THR A 124 -1.33 -12.65 -5.89
N ASN A 125 -0.61 -11.65 -5.35
CA ASN A 125 0.76 -11.34 -5.78
C ASN A 125 1.59 -10.51 -4.78
N TYR A 126 1.60 -10.86 -3.49
CA TYR A 126 2.72 -10.41 -2.64
C TYR A 126 3.93 -11.30 -2.89
N SER A 127 4.58 -11.12 -4.04
CA SER A 127 6.03 -11.19 -4.00
C SER A 127 6.44 -10.04 -3.09
N ILE A 128 6.65 -10.31 -1.80
CA ILE A 128 7.53 -9.44 -1.02
C ILE A 128 8.79 -9.41 -1.88
N LEU A 129 9.05 -8.28 -2.53
CA LEU A 129 10.39 -7.93 -2.94
C LEU A 129 11.16 -7.75 -1.63
N VAL A 130 11.43 -8.86 -0.93
CA VAL A 130 12.64 -9.01 -0.16
C VAL A 130 13.69 -8.99 -1.26
N THR A 131 14.05 -7.81 -1.72
CA THR A 131 15.27 -7.66 -2.50
C THR A 131 16.36 -8.16 -1.57
N ARG A 132 16.78 -9.41 -1.77
CA ARG A 132 17.98 -9.99 -1.14
C ARG A 132 19.25 -9.16 -1.42
N ASN A 133 19.15 -8.04 -2.15
CA ASN A 133 20.25 -7.25 -2.68
C ASN A 133 20.15 -5.73 -2.45
N ALA A 134 19.30 -5.21 -1.55
CA ALA A 134 19.39 -3.78 -1.17
C ALA A 134 20.50 -3.49 -0.13
N LEU A 135 21.22 -4.52 0.33
CA LEU A 135 22.45 -4.39 1.13
C LEU A 135 23.62 -5.03 0.37
N GLN A 136 23.96 -4.51 -0.80
CA GLN A 136 25.35 -4.61 -1.25
C GLN A 136 26.14 -3.50 -0.56
N ASN A 137 26.88 -3.85 0.49
CA ASN A 137 28.10 -3.12 0.80
C ASN A 137 29.27 -4.12 0.93
N PRO A 138 30.42 -3.85 0.29
CA PRO A 138 31.53 -4.77 0.14
C PRO A 138 32.52 -4.59 1.30
N TYR A 139 32.77 -5.66 2.05
CA TYR A 139 34.02 -5.79 2.80
C TYR A 139 34.62 -7.18 2.55
N PRO A 140 35.96 -7.26 2.43
CA PRO A 140 36.62 -8.34 1.73
C PRO A 140 36.56 -9.64 2.53
N LYS A 141 36.46 -10.76 1.81
CA LYS A 141 36.68 -12.10 2.34
C LYS A 141 38.07 -12.16 2.96
N GLN A 142 38.16 -12.12 4.29
CA GLN A 142 39.35 -12.63 4.97
C GLN A 142 39.25 -14.16 4.95
N ASN A 143 40.01 -14.77 4.04
CA ASN A 143 40.41 -16.15 4.16
C ASN A 143 41.40 -16.24 5.33
N CYS A 144 41.11 -17.10 6.31
CA CYS A 144 42.16 -17.69 7.14
C CYS A 144 41.94 -19.20 7.21
N LYS A 145 43.07 -19.89 7.15
CA LYS A 145 43.29 -21.33 6.98
C LYS A 145 42.58 -22.21 8.01
#